data_AF-A0A2H0INP0-F1
#
_entry.id   AF-A0A2H0INP0-F1
#
_cell.length_a   1.000
_cell.length_b   1.000
_cell.length_c   1.000
_cell.angle_alpha   90.00
_cell.angle_beta   90.00
_cell.angle_gamma   90.00
#
_symmetry.space_group_name_H-M   'P 1'
#
loop_
_entity.id
_entity.type
_entity.pdbx_description
1 polymer ?
#
loop_
_entity_poly.entity_id
_entity_poly.type
_entity_poly.pdbx_seq_one_letter_code
_entity_poly.pdbx_strand_id
1 'polypeptide(L)'
;MTNKKVRHVMGISGGKDSAALAIYMFEKYPHLDIEYYFSDTGKELEETYTLIKNLEIYLGKKVTRIEGALDSHEDPFDHFLKLYGGFLPASNARWCTKKLKLEPFEKFVGDDPVISYVGIRGDEDREGYISKKPNIQSIFPFRKNIWSEDVIKKALQNDNLNNVVSFFNNQNENQLAEIANKKVSPQFTLKDKLNGLLDVDTKAFNRMIYDFLQKTDYPLSIEKDFPLVDNDDVLIREDIFRTLRESGVGVPQYYEKVEYEVNGKKGQYARSRSGCFFCFFQQKIEWVWLYEQHPERFEKALAYEKDGYTWMQDESLEDLIKPERITRIKEDHLKRMEKAGSKKSPYLLDNLADAEGVGCAACFI
;
A
#
# COMPACT_ATOMS: atom_id res chain seq x y z
N MET A 1 -32.17 6.13 11.45
CA MET A 1 -30.97 5.82 10.65
C MET A 1 -31.08 4.35 10.29
N THR A 2 -31.09 4.03 8.99
CA THR A 2 -31.10 2.63 8.53
C THR A 2 -29.88 1.93 9.11
N ASN A 3 -30.09 0.82 9.80
CA ASN A 3 -29.08 0.00 10.47
C ASN A 3 -28.19 -0.68 9.40
N LYS A 4 -27.38 0.11 8.69
CA LYS A 4 -26.50 -0.38 7.62
C LYS A 4 -25.39 -1.21 8.26
N LYS A 5 -25.29 -2.47 7.85
CA LYS A 5 -24.18 -3.37 8.21
C LYS A 5 -22.85 -2.73 7.77
N VAL A 6 -21.83 -2.76 8.61
CA VAL A 6 -20.49 -2.31 8.23
C VAL A 6 -19.89 -3.30 7.24
N ARG A 7 -19.28 -2.77 6.18
CA ARG A 7 -18.60 -3.54 5.15
C ARG A 7 -17.11 -3.57 5.46
N HIS A 8 -16.56 -4.77 5.48
CA HIS A 8 -15.12 -4.99 5.61
C HIS A 8 -14.57 -5.19 4.21
N VAL A 9 -13.67 -4.31 3.75
CA VAL A 9 -13.18 -4.34 2.37
C VAL A 9 -11.67 -4.39 2.31
N MET A 10 -11.13 -5.03 1.28
CA MET A 10 -9.69 -5.08 1.03
C MET A 10 -9.37 -5.00 -0.46
N GLY A 11 -8.55 -4.00 -0.82
CA GLY A 11 -8.05 -3.82 -2.17
C GLY A 11 -6.88 -4.76 -2.48
N ILE A 12 -7.00 -5.56 -3.54
CA ILE A 12 -5.93 -6.40 -4.06
C ILE A 12 -5.22 -5.65 -5.17
N SER A 13 -4.18 -4.90 -4.85
CA SER A 13 -3.44 -4.04 -5.81
C SER A 13 -2.63 -4.80 -6.87
N GLY A 14 -2.65 -6.13 -6.87
CA GLY A 14 -1.68 -6.98 -7.56
C GLY A 14 -0.30 -7.02 -6.87
N GLY A 15 -0.15 -6.32 -5.74
CA GLY A 15 1.08 -6.23 -4.98
C GLY A 15 1.30 -7.37 -4.01
N LYS A 16 2.58 -7.61 -3.72
CA LYS A 16 3.01 -8.55 -2.68
C LYS A 16 2.35 -8.26 -1.33
N ASP A 17 2.28 -6.97 -0.96
CA ASP A 17 1.85 -6.54 0.37
C ASP A 17 0.33 -6.74 0.56
N SER A 18 -0.50 -6.35 -0.42
CA SER A 18 -1.96 -6.58 -0.38
C SER A 18 -2.32 -8.07 -0.48
N ALA A 19 -1.56 -8.85 -1.23
CA ALA A 19 -1.79 -10.29 -1.34
C ALA A 19 -1.46 -11.02 -0.03
N ALA A 20 -0.32 -10.70 0.58
CA ALA A 20 0.03 -11.22 1.89
C ALA A 20 -0.98 -10.79 2.97
N LEU A 21 -1.51 -9.57 2.89
CA LEU A 21 -2.54 -9.11 3.81
C LEU A 21 -3.84 -9.92 3.66
N ALA A 22 -4.25 -10.23 2.44
CA ALA A 22 -5.43 -11.04 2.20
C ALA A 22 -5.29 -12.44 2.82
N ILE A 23 -4.13 -13.07 2.65
CA ILE A 23 -3.80 -14.37 3.26
C ILE A 23 -3.79 -14.25 4.79
N TYR A 24 -3.06 -13.27 5.33
CA TYR A 24 -2.94 -13.04 6.77
C TYR A 24 -4.30 -12.84 7.44
N MET A 25 -5.16 -12.01 6.85
CA MET A 25 -6.49 -11.73 7.40
C MET A 25 -7.40 -12.96 7.30
N PHE A 26 -7.29 -13.74 6.22
CA PHE A 26 -8.05 -14.96 6.04
C PHE A 26 -7.67 -16.05 7.07
N GLU A 27 -6.37 -16.22 7.33
CA GLU A 27 -5.87 -17.23 8.28
C GLU A 27 -6.13 -16.83 9.74
N LYS A 28 -5.85 -15.57 10.11
CA LYS A 28 -5.91 -15.11 11.50
C LYS A 28 -7.31 -14.64 11.92
N TYR A 29 -8.10 -14.12 10.98
CA TYR A 29 -9.43 -13.57 11.23
C TYR A 29 -10.50 -14.15 10.29
N PRO A 30 -10.65 -15.48 10.20
CA PRO A 30 -11.56 -16.13 9.24
C PRO A 30 -13.04 -15.78 9.46
N HIS A 31 -13.40 -15.27 10.64
CA HIS A 31 -14.75 -14.84 10.98
C HIS A 31 -15.11 -13.46 10.42
N LEU A 32 -14.13 -12.65 10.01
CA LEU A 32 -14.40 -11.37 9.36
C LEU A 32 -14.85 -11.62 7.91
N ASP A 33 -16.06 -11.17 7.60
CA ASP A 33 -16.59 -11.24 6.23
C ASP A 33 -16.00 -10.13 5.36
N ILE A 34 -14.77 -10.35 4.88
CA ILE A 34 -14.05 -9.40 4.02
C ILE A 34 -14.50 -9.56 2.56
N GLU A 35 -14.86 -8.44 1.95
CA GLU A 35 -15.07 -8.25 0.53
C GLU A 35 -13.76 -7.84 -0.14
N TYR A 36 -13.27 -8.65 -1.08
CA TYR A 36 -12.08 -8.35 -1.83
C TYR A 36 -12.43 -7.66 -3.14
N TYR A 37 -11.66 -6.64 -3.52
CA TYR A 37 -11.84 -5.95 -4.79
C TYR A 37 -10.50 -5.69 -5.49
N PHE A 38 -10.55 -5.54 -6.81
CA PHE A 38 -9.40 -5.16 -7.63
C PHE A 38 -9.79 -4.01 -8.56
N SER A 39 -9.10 -2.89 -8.44
CA SER A 39 -9.29 -1.76 -9.34
C SER A 39 -8.48 -1.96 -10.63
N ASP A 40 -9.12 -2.45 -11.70
CA ASP A 40 -8.43 -2.73 -12.94
C ASP A 40 -8.25 -1.47 -13.79
N THR A 41 -7.03 -1.24 -14.26
CA THR A 41 -6.67 -0.12 -15.13
C THR A 41 -6.72 -0.48 -16.61
N GLY A 42 -6.82 -1.77 -16.93
CA GLY A 42 -6.63 -2.35 -18.26
C GLY A 42 -5.14 -2.45 -18.67
N LYS A 43 -4.21 -1.96 -17.85
CA LYS A 43 -2.79 -1.82 -18.20
C LYS A 43 -1.86 -2.54 -17.23
N GLU A 44 -2.37 -3.56 -16.57
CA GLU A 44 -1.66 -4.41 -15.61
C GLU A 44 -0.80 -5.46 -16.33
N LEU A 45 0.15 -6.07 -15.62
CA LEU A 45 0.93 -7.21 -16.12
C LEU A 45 0.13 -8.52 -15.94
N GLU A 46 0.39 -9.54 -16.77
CA GLU A 46 -0.36 -10.82 -16.73
C GLU A 46 -0.21 -11.56 -15.40
N GLU A 47 0.95 -11.41 -14.77
CA GLU A 47 1.26 -11.96 -13.46
C GLU A 47 0.37 -11.35 -12.36
N THR A 48 -0.12 -10.12 -12.54
CA THR A 48 -1.09 -9.50 -11.61
C THR A 48 -2.44 -10.22 -11.68
N TYR A 49 -2.95 -10.51 -12.87
CA TYR A 49 -4.20 -11.27 -13.02
C TYR A 49 -4.05 -12.71 -12.52
N THR A 50 -2.89 -13.31 -12.75
CA THR A 50 -2.57 -14.66 -12.24
C THR A 50 -2.58 -14.68 -10.71
N LEU A 51 -1.95 -13.70 -10.07
CA LEU A 51 -1.97 -13.56 -8.60
C LEU A 51 -3.40 -13.44 -8.07
N ILE A 52 -4.24 -12.61 -8.69
CA ILE A 52 -5.63 -12.44 -8.27
C ILE A 52 -6.38 -13.77 -8.36
N LYS A 53 -6.22 -14.51 -9.46
CA LYS A 53 -6.84 -15.83 -9.63
C LYS A 53 -6.37 -16.81 -8.56
N ASN A 54 -5.08 -16.83 -8.22
CA ASN A 54 -4.53 -17.69 -7.17
C ASN A 54 -5.09 -17.31 -5.79
N LEU A 55 -5.24 -16.01 -5.51
CA LEU A 55 -5.90 -15.53 -4.29
C LEU A 55 -7.37 -15.94 -4.23
N GLU A 56 -8.13 -15.84 -5.33
CA GLU A 56 -9.52 -16.29 -5.35
C GLU A 56 -9.66 -17.78 -4.99
N ILE A 57 -8.74 -18.61 -5.52
CA ILE A 57 -8.70 -20.05 -5.24
C ILE A 57 -8.37 -20.27 -3.76
N TYR A 58 -7.35 -19.59 -3.23
CA TYR A 58 -6.91 -19.74 -1.84
C TYR A 58 -7.98 -19.28 -0.85
N LEU A 59 -8.60 -18.12 -1.09
CA LEU A 59 -9.59 -17.51 -0.21
C LEU A 59 -10.98 -18.17 -0.32
N GLY A 60 -11.23 -18.93 -1.39
CA GLY A 60 -12.57 -19.43 -1.71
C GLY A 60 -13.60 -18.33 -1.98
N LYS A 61 -13.15 -17.10 -2.26
CA LYS A 61 -13.98 -15.91 -2.52
C LYS A 61 -13.56 -15.25 -3.82
N LYS A 62 -14.53 -14.67 -4.53
CA LYS A 62 -14.26 -13.86 -5.72
C LYS A 62 -13.72 -12.49 -5.35
N VAL A 63 -12.77 -12.00 -6.14
CA VAL A 63 -12.26 -10.63 -6.07
C VAL A 63 -13.08 -9.78 -7.03
N THR A 64 -13.84 -8.84 -6.50
CA THR A 64 -14.71 -7.98 -7.29
C THR A 64 -13.87 -7.02 -8.14
N ARG A 65 -13.92 -7.18 -9.45
CA ARG A 65 -13.28 -6.26 -10.39
C ARG A 65 -14.08 -4.95 -10.44
N ILE A 66 -13.42 -3.85 -10.14
CA ILE A 66 -13.97 -2.49 -10.26
C ILE A 66 -13.14 -1.71 -11.26
N GLU A 67 -13.77 -0.89 -12.08
CA GLU A 67 -13.10 -0.21 -13.18
C GLU A 67 -13.52 1.25 -13.25
N GLY A 68 -12.58 2.08 -13.70
CA GLY A 68 -12.93 3.40 -14.21
C GLY A 68 -13.61 3.30 -15.56
N ALA A 69 -14.40 4.32 -15.92
CA ALA A 69 -14.98 4.45 -17.25
C ALA A 69 -15.83 3.25 -17.74
N LEU A 70 -16.68 2.67 -16.87
CA LEU A 70 -17.53 1.50 -17.17
C LEU A 70 -18.39 1.64 -18.44
N ASP A 71 -18.74 2.87 -18.84
CA ASP A 71 -19.58 3.14 -20.02
C ASP A 71 -18.75 3.36 -21.31
N SER A 72 -17.44 3.12 -21.26
CA SER A 72 -16.51 3.30 -22.37
C SER A 72 -16.31 2.01 -23.18
N HIS A 73 -16.08 2.15 -24.49
CA HIS A 73 -15.61 1.06 -25.35
C HIS A 73 -14.07 0.91 -25.36
N GLU A 74 -13.35 1.86 -24.75
CA GLU A 74 -11.89 1.87 -24.60
C GLU A 74 -11.50 1.32 -23.22
N ASP A 75 -10.30 0.75 -23.09
CA ASP A 75 -9.71 0.39 -21.79
C ASP A 75 -9.76 1.60 -20.82
N PRO A 76 -9.94 1.39 -19.50
CA PRO A 76 -10.09 2.48 -18.53
C PRO A 76 -8.98 3.54 -18.62
N PHE A 77 -7.72 3.12 -18.71
CA PHE A 77 -6.60 4.04 -18.86
C PHE A 77 -6.68 4.90 -20.13
N ASP A 78 -7.01 4.29 -21.27
CA ASP A 78 -7.02 4.97 -22.57
C ASP A 78 -8.16 5.99 -22.66
N HIS A 79 -9.33 5.63 -22.11
CA HIS A 79 -10.46 6.53 -21.98
C HIS A 79 -10.06 7.82 -21.24
N PHE A 80 -9.43 7.70 -20.07
CA PHE A 80 -9.04 8.87 -19.31
C PHE A 80 -7.87 9.61 -19.95
N LEU A 81 -6.87 8.92 -20.52
CA LEU A 81 -5.78 9.57 -21.24
C LEU A 81 -6.32 10.50 -22.34
N LYS A 82 -7.32 10.04 -23.10
CA LYS A 82 -8.00 10.84 -24.12
C LYS A 82 -8.76 12.03 -23.54
N LEU A 83 -9.48 11.85 -22.42
CA LEU A 83 -10.14 12.96 -21.72
C LEU A 83 -9.15 14.01 -21.19
N TYR A 84 -7.94 13.60 -20.85
CA TYR A 84 -6.84 14.48 -20.45
C TYR A 84 -6.03 15.00 -21.66
N GLY A 85 -6.48 14.78 -22.89
CA GLY A 85 -5.84 15.32 -24.10
C GLY A 85 -4.44 14.75 -24.37
N GLY A 86 -4.19 13.50 -23.98
CA GLY A 86 -2.88 12.85 -24.13
C GLY A 86 -1.89 13.12 -23.00
N PHE A 87 -2.27 13.90 -21.99
CA PHE A 87 -1.41 14.22 -20.85
C PHE A 87 -1.15 12.97 -19.97
N LEU A 88 0.10 12.49 -19.98
CA LEU A 88 0.51 11.34 -19.18
C LEU A 88 0.45 11.61 -17.67
N PRO A 89 0.12 10.61 -16.85
CA PRO A 89 0.12 10.78 -15.40
C PRO A 89 1.56 10.93 -14.90
N ALA A 90 1.74 11.79 -13.90
CA ALA A 90 3.04 12.08 -13.29
C ALA A 90 2.92 12.23 -11.77
N SER A 91 4.06 12.33 -11.08
CA SER A 91 4.11 12.43 -9.60
C SER A 91 3.33 13.62 -9.05
N ASN A 92 3.36 14.75 -9.76
CA ASN A 92 2.62 15.97 -9.46
C ASN A 92 1.18 15.98 -10.02
N ALA A 93 0.86 15.08 -10.94
CA ALA A 93 -0.43 15.03 -11.65
C ALA A 93 -0.95 13.58 -11.74
N ARG A 94 -1.35 13.04 -10.59
CA ARG A 94 -1.75 11.63 -10.39
C ARG A 94 -3.21 11.36 -10.76
N TRP A 95 -3.61 11.75 -11.97
CA TRP A 95 -4.97 11.53 -12.42
C TRP A 95 -5.31 10.03 -12.51
N CYS A 96 -4.32 9.17 -12.79
CA CYS A 96 -4.52 7.72 -12.83
C CYS A 96 -4.97 7.18 -11.47
N THR A 97 -4.38 7.63 -10.36
CA THR A 97 -4.81 7.22 -9.00
C THR A 97 -6.22 7.70 -8.70
N LYS A 98 -6.53 8.93 -9.07
CA LYS A 98 -7.86 9.51 -8.83
C LYS A 98 -8.94 8.79 -9.63
N LYS A 99 -8.76 8.65 -10.94
CA LYS A 99 -9.77 8.18 -11.90
C LYS A 99 -9.88 6.66 -11.99
N LEU A 100 -8.77 5.95 -11.83
CA LEU A 100 -8.74 4.50 -12.04
C LEU A 100 -8.80 3.70 -10.74
N LYS A 101 -8.59 4.33 -9.58
CA LYS A 101 -8.53 3.64 -8.28
C LYS A 101 -9.51 4.24 -7.27
N LEU A 102 -9.33 5.52 -6.90
CA LEU A 102 -10.14 6.19 -5.87
C LEU A 102 -11.61 6.32 -6.26
N GLU A 103 -11.92 6.94 -7.41
CA GLU A 103 -13.32 7.14 -7.84
C GLU A 103 -14.08 5.80 -8.05
N PRO A 104 -13.49 4.77 -8.69
CA PRO A 104 -14.12 3.44 -8.76
C PRO A 104 -14.38 2.81 -7.38
N PHE A 105 -13.42 2.90 -6.45
CA PHE A 105 -13.58 2.40 -5.09
C PHE A 105 -14.71 3.13 -4.35
N GLU A 106 -14.72 4.47 -4.42
CA GLU A 106 -15.76 5.29 -3.83
C GLU A 106 -17.16 5.01 -4.40
N LYS A 107 -17.26 4.66 -5.68
CA LYS A 107 -18.50 4.22 -6.33
C LYS A 107 -18.92 2.81 -5.87
N PHE A 108 -17.96 1.91 -5.70
CA PHE A 108 -18.19 0.54 -5.23
C PHE A 108 -18.73 0.49 -3.79
N VAL A 109 -18.22 1.35 -2.91
CA VAL A 109 -18.68 1.39 -1.52
C VAL A 109 -19.87 2.31 -1.27
N GLY A 110 -20.08 3.31 -2.13
CA GLY A 110 -21.16 4.28 -1.99
C GLY A 110 -21.10 5.02 -0.64
N ASP A 111 -22.23 5.01 0.06
CA ASP A 111 -22.42 5.64 1.38
C ASP A 111 -22.58 4.60 2.50
N ASP A 112 -22.08 3.38 2.30
CA ASP A 112 -22.07 2.36 3.34
C ASP A 112 -20.93 2.62 4.32
N PRO A 113 -21.10 2.33 5.62
CA PRO A 113 -20.00 2.36 6.57
C PRO A 113 -19.00 1.25 6.22
N VAL A 114 -17.72 1.62 6.07
CA VAL A 114 -16.66 0.75 5.55
C VAL A 114 -15.43 0.78 6.45
N ILE A 115 -14.89 -0.40 6.69
CA ILE A 115 -13.55 -0.61 7.23
C ILE A 115 -12.67 -1.14 6.08
N SER A 116 -11.67 -0.35 5.66
CA SER A 116 -10.71 -0.72 4.61
C SER A 116 -9.40 -1.19 5.23
N TYR A 117 -8.94 -2.40 4.87
CA TYR A 117 -7.68 -2.95 5.34
C TYR A 117 -6.57 -2.72 4.33
N VAL A 118 -5.45 -2.12 4.77
CA VAL A 118 -4.35 -1.73 3.89
C VAL A 118 -3.02 -2.33 4.38
N GLY A 119 -2.29 -2.98 3.47
CA GLY A 119 -1.03 -3.66 3.76
C GLY A 119 0.18 -2.73 3.75
N ILE A 120 0.28 -1.85 4.76
CA ILE A 120 1.50 -1.06 5.00
C ILE A 120 2.35 -1.84 6.00
N ARG A 121 3.56 -2.23 5.62
CA ARG A 121 4.45 -3.03 6.44
C ARG A 121 4.97 -2.25 7.65
N GLY A 122 5.39 -2.98 8.67
CA GLY A 122 5.98 -2.42 9.88
C GLY A 122 7.34 -1.75 9.66
N ASP A 123 8.05 -2.11 8.59
CA ASP A 123 9.34 -1.52 8.18
C ASP A 123 9.19 -0.32 7.23
N GLU A 124 7.96 0.12 6.92
CA GLU A 124 7.71 1.30 6.09
C GLU A 124 7.46 2.56 6.94
N ASP A 125 8.26 3.61 6.73
CA ASP A 125 8.06 4.93 7.35
C ASP A 125 7.18 5.83 6.47
N ARG A 126 5.90 5.44 6.32
CA ARG A 126 4.90 6.23 5.60
C ARG A 126 3.52 6.14 6.24
N GLU A 127 2.70 7.14 5.96
CA GLU A 127 1.29 7.15 6.34
C GLU A 127 0.38 6.60 5.24
N GLY A 128 -0.70 5.96 5.67
CA GLY A 128 -1.72 5.45 4.77
C GLY A 128 -2.61 6.54 4.19
N TYR A 129 -3.34 6.22 3.13
CA TYR A 129 -4.36 7.12 2.62
C TYR A 129 -5.51 7.23 3.63
N ILE A 130 -5.86 8.47 3.98
CA ILE A 130 -7.02 8.80 4.80
C ILE A 130 -8.10 9.31 3.85
N SER A 131 -9.21 8.58 3.80
CA SER A 131 -10.35 8.94 2.96
C SER A 131 -10.92 10.29 3.37
N LYS A 132 -11.34 11.08 2.37
CA LYS A 132 -12.12 12.30 2.63
C LYS A 132 -13.59 11.99 2.93
N LYS A 133 -14.04 10.77 2.64
CA LYS A 133 -15.39 10.32 2.92
C LYS A 133 -15.49 9.80 4.36
N PRO A 134 -16.38 10.33 5.20
CA PRO A 134 -16.47 9.96 6.61
C PRO A 134 -16.97 8.52 6.83
N ASN A 135 -17.61 7.91 5.83
CA ASN A 135 -18.07 6.52 5.91
C ASN A 135 -16.96 5.48 5.65
N ILE A 136 -15.70 5.88 5.45
CA ILE A 136 -14.59 4.97 5.19
C ILE A 136 -13.49 5.16 6.24
N GLN A 137 -13.12 4.08 6.91
CA GLN A 137 -12.06 4.05 7.91
C GLN A 137 -10.98 3.04 7.52
N SER A 138 -9.71 3.48 7.53
CA SER A 138 -8.57 2.62 7.19
C SER A 138 -7.97 1.96 8.43
N ILE A 139 -7.56 0.70 8.30
CA ILE A 139 -6.84 -0.08 9.32
C ILE A 139 -5.56 -0.67 8.69
N PHE A 140 -4.46 -0.71 9.44
CA PHE A 140 -3.12 -1.13 8.97
C PHE A 140 -2.58 -2.34 9.76
N PRO A 141 -3.00 -3.58 9.45
CA PRO A 141 -2.77 -4.72 10.34
C PRO A 141 -1.31 -5.15 10.52
N PHE A 142 -0.40 -4.74 9.64
CA PHE A 142 1.03 -5.09 9.73
C PHE A 142 1.87 -4.10 10.54
N ARG A 143 1.30 -2.96 10.96
CA ARG A 143 2.01 -1.95 11.75
C ARG A 143 1.73 -2.17 13.23
N LYS A 144 2.72 -1.82 14.06
CA LYS A 144 2.55 -1.76 15.52
C LYS A 144 1.36 -0.88 15.91
N ASN A 145 1.21 0.27 15.25
CA ASN A 145 0.01 1.07 15.31
C ASN A 145 -0.92 0.73 14.13
N ILE A 146 -2.01 0.00 14.40
CA ILE A 146 -2.99 -0.37 13.35
C ILE A 146 -3.92 0.78 12.97
N TRP A 147 -3.92 1.89 13.72
CA TRP A 147 -4.87 3.00 13.56
C TRP A 147 -4.33 4.10 12.67
N SER A 148 -5.22 4.75 11.91
CA SER A 148 -4.86 5.88 11.06
C SER A 148 -4.46 7.12 11.86
N GLU A 149 -3.65 7.96 11.22
CA GLU A 149 -3.09 9.16 11.85
C GLU A 149 -4.18 10.12 12.37
N ASP A 150 -5.32 10.23 11.66
CA ASP A 150 -6.45 11.05 12.09
C ASP A 150 -7.14 10.49 13.36
N VAL A 151 -7.27 9.17 13.47
CA VAL A 151 -7.80 8.52 14.68
C VAL A 151 -6.86 8.77 15.86
N ILE A 152 -5.55 8.60 15.66
CA ILE A 152 -4.55 8.85 16.71
C ILE A 152 -4.55 10.31 17.15
N LYS A 153 -4.54 11.25 16.20
CA LYS A 153 -4.63 12.69 16.49
C LYS A 153 -5.88 13.00 17.30
N LYS A 154 -7.03 12.46 16.91
CA LYS A 154 -8.30 12.69 17.60
C LYS A 154 -8.32 12.07 19.00
N ALA A 155 -7.83 10.85 19.17
CA ALA A 155 -7.87 10.16 20.46
C ALA A 155 -6.88 10.74 21.49
N LEU A 156 -5.66 11.07 21.05
CA LEU A 156 -4.55 11.43 21.96
C LEU A 156 -4.35 12.93 22.14
N GLN A 157 -5.15 13.79 21.50
CA GLN A 157 -5.14 15.24 21.76
C GLN A 157 -5.52 15.55 23.22
N ASN A 158 -5.04 16.69 23.72
CA ASN A 158 -5.19 17.08 25.12
C ASN A 158 -6.66 17.15 25.59
N ASP A 159 -7.59 17.48 24.69
CA ASP A 159 -9.02 17.58 25.00
C ASP A 159 -9.66 16.24 25.36
N ASN A 160 -9.09 15.12 24.88
CA ASN A 160 -9.59 13.76 25.14
C ASN A 160 -8.80 13.03 26.24
N LEU A 161 -7.85 13.72 26.89
CA LEU A 161 -6.94 13.11 27.86
C LEU A 161 -7.68 12.45 29.03
N ASN A 162 -8.71 13.09 29.57
CA ASN A 162 -9.50 12.52 30.67
C ASN A 162 -10.16 11.19 30.29
N ASN A 163 -10.67 11.09 29.05
CA ASN A 163 -11.29 9.86 28.55
C ASN A 163 -10.25 8.73 28.47
N VAL A 164 -9.10 9.00 27.87
CA VAL A 164 -8.00 8.02 27.71
C VAL A 164 -7.46 7.56 29.07
N VAL A 165 -7.21 8.49 29.99
CA VAL A 165 -6.73 8.17 31.34
C VAL A 165 -7.76 7.36 32.12
N SER A 166 -9.04 7.72 32.03
CA SER A 166 -10.12 6.99 32.71
C SER A 166 -10.22 5.53 32.23
N PHE A 167 -10.01 5.28 30.93
CA PHE A 167 -9.99 3.93 30.37
C PHE A 167 -8.90 3.08 31.04
N PHE A 168 -7.65 3.55 31.05
CA PHE A 168 -6.54 2.80 31.63
C PHE A 168 -6.67 2.60 33.14
N ASN A 169 -7.13 3.61 33.87
CA ASN A 169 -7.41 3.48 35.30
C ASN A 169 -8.45 2.39 35.59
N ASN A 170 -9.53 2.33 34.80
CA ASN A 170 -10.57 1.31 34.98
C ASN A 170 -10.07 -0.12 34.71
N GLN A 171 -9.02 -0.27 33.89
CA GLN A 171 -8.38 -1.55 33.61
C GLN A 171 -7.22 -1.86 34.59
N ASN A 172 -6.95 -0.99 35.57
CA ASN A 172 -5.78 -1.04 36.47
C ASN A 172 -4.42 -0.95 35.76
N GLU A 173 -4.37 -0.30 34.61
CA GLU A 173 -3.18 -0.10 33.77
C GLU A 173 -2.41 1.18 34.20
N ASN A 174 -1.84 1.16 35.39
CA ASN A 174 -1.26 2.37 36.02
C ASN A 174 -0.15 3.03 35.16
N GLN A 175 0.74 2.24 34.56
CA GLN A 175 1.82 2.76 33.73
C GLN A 175 1.29 3.44 32.46
N LEU A 176 0.27 2.86 31.80
CA LEU A 176 -0.38 3.47 30.64
C LEU A 176 -1.13 4.74 31.04
N ALA A 177 -1.81 4.74 32.18
CA ALA A 177 -2.50 5.92 32.70
C ALA A 177 -1.53 7.10 32.96
N GLU A 178 -0.35 6.83 33.52
CA GLU A 178 0.69 7.85 33.73
C GLU A 178 1.17 8.48 32.41
N ILE A 179 1.42 7.65 31.39
CA ILE A 179 1.83 8.13 30.06
C ILE A 179 0.68 8.91 29.40
N ALA A 180 -0.54 8.38 29.47
CA ALA A 180 -1.73 9.01 28.94
C ALA A 180 -2.00 10.38 29.57
N ASN A 181 -1.69 10.57 30.85
CA ASN A 181 -1.88 11.82 31.57
C ASN A 181 -0.88 12.92 31.20
N LYS A 182 0.22 12.59 30.51
CA LYS A 182 1.16 13.59 29.98
C LYS A 182 0.52 14.34 28.81
N LYS A 183 0.45 15.67 28.94
CA LYS A 183 -0.05 16.55 27.87
C LYS A 183 0.91 16.57 26.69
N VAL A 184 0.36 16.53 25.48
CA VAL A 184 1.12 16.76 24.25
C VAL A 184 1.61 18.20 24.24
N SER A 185 2.92 18.38 23.99
CA SER A 185 3.63 19.65 23.97
C SER A 185 4.81 19.59 22.99
N PRO A 186 5.50 20.72 22.71
CA PRO A 186 6.72 20.69 21.90
C PRO A 186 7.84 19.79 22.46
N GLN A 187 7.87 19.54 23.78
CA GLN A 187 8.85 18.68 24.44
C GLN A 187 8.38 17.22 24.57
N PHE A 188 7.08 16.96 24.37
CA PHE A 188 6.49 15.63 24.42
C PHE A 188 5.45 15.53 23.30
N THR A 189 5.92 15.09 22.13
CA THR A 189 5.12 15.12 20.90
C THR A 189 4.03 14.06 20.93
N LEU A 190 3.07 14.18 20.00
CA LEU A 190 2.06 13.13 19.78
C LEU A 190 2.72 11.77 19.46
N LYS A 191 3.82 11.78 18.72
CA LYS A 191 4.60 10.59 18.37
C LYS A 191 5.25 9.97 19.61
N ASP A 192 5.83 10.77 20.50
CA ASP A 192 6.40 10.30 21.77
C ASP A 192 5.33 9.66 22.65
N LYS A 193 4.15 10.28 22.72
CA LYS A 193 3.01 9.74 23.48
C LYS A 193 2.50 8.43 22.90
N LEU A 194 2.30 8.37 21.59
CA LEU A 194 1.88 7.17 20.88
C LEU A 194 2.86 6.01 21.12
N ASN A 195 4.15 6.25 20.89
CA ASN A 195 5.19 5.24 21.07
C ASN A 195 5.26 4.77 22.52
N GLY A 196 5.21 5.71 23.48
CA GLY A 196 5.22 5.36 24.91
C GLY A 196 4.04 4.47 25.32
N LEU A 197 2.86 4.66 24.75
CA LEU A 197 1.70 3.79 25.02
C LEU A 197 1.85 2.42 24.35
N LEU A 198 2.25 2.38 23.08
CA LEU A 198 2.45 1.15 22.31
C LEU A 198 3.58 0.26 22.84
N ASP A 199 4.64 0.87 23.38
CA ASP A 199 5.80 0.17 23.93
C ASP A 199 5.50 -0.53 25.26
N VAL A 200 4.50 -0.05 26.00
CA VAL A 200 4.06 -0.68 27.25
C VAL A 200 3.15 -1.86 26.96
N ASP A 201 2.02 -1.62 26.27
CA ASP A 201 1.12 -2.69 25.87
C ASP A 201 0.29 -2.26 24.64
N THR A 202 0.63 -2.84 23.48
CA THR A 202 -0.05 -2.56 22.21
C THR A 202 -1.52 -3.02 22.21
N LYS A 203 -1.86 -4.13 22.89
CA LYS A 203 -3.23 -4.65 22.92
C LYS A 203 -4.11 -3.79 23.82
N ALA A 204 -3.61 -3.41 24.99
CA ALA A 204 -4.31 -2.47 25.87
C ALA A 204 -4.53 -1.12 25.16
N PHE A 205 -3.52 -0.62 24.43
CA PHE A 205 -3.66 0.58 23.60
C PHE A 205 -4.73 0.42 22.51
N ASN A 206 -4.74 -0.69 21.78
CA ASN A 206 -5.73 -0.95 20.74
C ASN A 206 -7.16 -1.03 21.30
N ARG A 207 -7.35 -1.71 22.43
CA ARG A 207 -8.65 -1.75 23.13
C ARG A 207 -9.11 -0.36 23.60
N MET A 208 -8.18 0.48 24.05
CA MET A 208 -8.46 1.88 24.41
C MET A 208 -8.95 2.68 23.21
N ILE A 209 -8.25 2.58 22.07
CA ILE A 209 -8.67 3.28 20.84
C ILE A 209 -10.03 2.76 20.37
N TYR A 210 -10.28 1.46 20.45
CA TYR A 210 -11.57 0.90 20.10
C TYR A 210 -12.70 1.44 21.01
N ASP A 211 -12.53 1.47 22.34
CA ASP A 211 -13.51 2.08 23.26
C ASP A 211 -13.73 3.58 22.98
N PHE A 212 -12.66 4.30 22.63
CA PHE A 212 -12.77 5.70 22.21
C PHE A 212 -13.63 5.83 20.94
N LEU A 213 -13.40 4.97 19.93
CA LEU A 213 -14.14 5.00 18.67
C LEU A 213 -15.63 4.70 18.85
N GLN A 214 -16.03 3.85 19.80
CA GLN A 214 -17.44 3.57 20.12
C GLN A 214 -18.25 4.82 20.49
N LYS A 215 -17.58 5.93 20.83
CA LYS A 215 -18.19 7.23 21.19
C LYS A 215 -18.13 8.26 20.04
N THR A 216 -17.87 7.81 18.82
CA THR A 216 -17.65 8.66 17.65
C THR A 216 -18.47 8.21 16.44
N ASP A 217 -18.44 9.01 15.38
CA ASP A 217 -19.12 8.73 14.11
C ASP A 217 -18.27 7.92 13.11
N TYR A 218 -17.13 7.36 13.54
CA TYR A 218 -16.32 6.51 12.68
C TYR A 218 -17.03 5.17 12.40
N PRO A 219 -16.90 4.58 11.20
CA PRO A 219 -17.52 3.30 10.84
C PRO A 219 -17.38 2.19 11.88
N LEU A 220 -16.21 2.06 12.51
CA LEU A 220 -15.96 1.02 13.50
C LEU A 220 -16.79 1.18 14.79
N SER A 221 -17.39 2.35 15.06
CA SER A 221 -18.28 2.55 16.21
C SER A 221 -19.60 1.79 16.11
N ILE A 222 -19.95 1.33 14.91
CA ILE A 222 -21.16 0.53 14.66
C ILE A 222 -20.91 -0.95 15.01
N GLU A 223 -19.65 -1.41 14.95
CA GLU A 223 -19.29 -2.77 15.28
C GLU A 223 -19.31 -3.01 16.79
N LYS A 224 -19.82 -4.18 17.18
CA LYS A 224 -19.89 -4.59 18.59
C LYS A 224 -18.59 -5.24 19.07
N ASP A 225 -17.88 -5.87 18.15
CA ASP A 225 -16.60 -6.53 18.40
C ASP A 225 -15.64 -6.24 17.24
N PHE A 226 -14.34 -6.21 17.54
CA PHE A 226 -13.31 -6.01 16.54
C PHE A 226 -12.05 -6.82 16.88
N PRO A 227 -11.81 -7.96 16.22
CA PRO A 227 -10.79 -8.93 16.67
C PRO A 227 -9.35 -8.42 16.53
N LEU A 228 -9.11 -7.36 15.74
CA LEU A 228 -7.77 -6.78 15.58
C LEU A 228 -7.34 -5.97 16.81
N VAL A 229 -8.20 -5.73 17.80
CA VAL A 229 -7.78 -5.08 19.07
C VAL A 229 -6.72 -5.90 19.81
N ASP A 230 -6.67 -7.21 19.60
CA ASP A 230 -5.68 -8.10 20.21
C ASP A 230 -4.45 -8.34 19.31
N ASN A 231 -4.36 -7.63 18.18
CA ASN A 231 -3.21 -7.71 17.28
C ASN A 231 -2.02 -6.89 17.77
N ASP A 232 -0.85 -7.52 17.83
CA ASP A 232 0.45 -6.90 18.11
C ASP A 232 1.53 -7.32 17.10
N ASP A 233 1.14 -7.96 16.00
CA ASP A 233 2.08 -8.36 14.95
C ASP A 233 2.65 -7.14 14.21
N VAL A 234 3.93 -7.23 13.85
CA VAL A 234 4.63 -6.25 13.01
C VAL A 234 5.29 -7.01 11.87
N LEU A 235 4.67 -7.00 10.68
CA LEU A 235 5.20 -7.75 9.54
C LEU A 235 6.08 -6.86 8.68
N ILE A 236 7.29 -7.32 8.40
CA ILE A 236 8.27 -6.65 7.55
C ILE A 236 8.32 -7.29 6.16
N ARG A 237 9.11 -6.72 5.24
CA ARG A 237 9.20 -7.20 3.85
C ARG A 237 9.48 -8.69 3.75
N GLU A 238 10.38 -9.21 4.57
CA GLU A 238 10.75 -10.63 4.57
C GLU A 238 9.55 -11.52 4.90
N ASP A 239 8.75 -11.14 5.90
CA ASP A 239 7.54 -11.87 6.27
C ASP A 239 6.52 -11.90 5.14
N ILE A 240 6.34 -10.77 4.42
CA ILE A 240 5.44 -10.68 3.26
C ILE A 240 5.81 -11.72 2.18
N PHE A 241 7.09 -11.80 1.82
CA PHE A 241 7.53 -12.79 0.83
C PHE A 241 7.44 -14.22 1.36
N ARG A 242 7.69 -14.44 2.66
CA ARG A 242 7.53 -15.74 3.30
C ARG A 242 6.07 -16.22 3.21
N THR A 243 5.10 -15.38 3.61
CA THR A 243 3.66 -15.66 3.51
C THR A 243 3.25 -16.04 2.09
N LEU A 244 3.70 -15.30 1.07
CA LEU A 244 3.35 -15.60 -0.32
C LEU A 244 3.93 -16.93 -0.83
N ARG A 245 5.17 -17.26 -0.42
CA ARG A 245 5.84 -18.50 -0.84
C ARG A 245 5.28 -19.73 -0.12
N GLU A 246 4.93 -19.61 1.15
CA GLU A 246 4.45 -20.71 1.98
C GLU A 246 2.95 -21.00 1.79
N SER A 247 2.14 -20.00 1.44
CA SER A 247 0.69 -20.15 1.21
C SER A 247 0.31 -20.93 -0.05
N GLY A 248 1.24 -21.12 -0.99
CA GLY A 248 0.96 -21.68 -2.31
C GLY A 248 0.29 -20.71 -3.29
N VAL A 249 -0.05 -19.48 -2.87
CA VAL A 249 -0.52 -18.41 -3.78
C VAL A 249 0.61 -17.98 -4.73
N GLY A 250 1.83 -17.96 -4.22
CA GLY A 250 3.03 -17.62 -4.97
C GLY A 250 3.34 -16.13 -5.04
N VAL A 251 4.56 -15.83 -5.46
CA VAL A 251 5.05 -14.47 -5.67
C VAL A 251 4.94 -14.15 -7.17
N PRO A 252 4.37 -13.00 -7.57
CA PRO A 252 4.38 -12.57 -8.96
C PRO A 252 5.80 -12.53 -9.53
N GLN A 253 5.99 -13.09 -10.74
CA GLN A 253 7.31 -13.28 -11.33
C GLN A 253 8.09 -11.97 -11.52
N TYR A 254 7.40 -10.84 -11.72
CA TYR A 254 8.07 -9.54 -11.85
C TYR A 254 8.79 -9.07 -10.58
N TYR A 255 8.56 -9.70 -9.41
CA TYR A 255 9.36 -9.46 -8.21
C TYR A 255 10.58 -10.36 -8.09
N GLU A 256 10.66 -11.42 -8.90
CA GLU A 256 11.79 -12.33 -8.87
C GLU A 256 12.98 -11.75 -9.64
N LYS A 257 14.17 -11.95 -9.08
CA LYS A 257 15.39 -11.34 -9.59
C LYS A 257 15.83 -12.01 -10.88
N VAL A 258 16.08 -11.20 -11.91
CA VAL A 258 16.65 -11.65 -13.18
C VAL A 258 18.09 -11.16 -13.28
N GLU A 259 19.01 -12.03 -13.66
CA GLU A 259 20.41 -11.66 -13.85
C GLU A 259 20.61 -10.85 -15.13
N TYR A 260 21.48 -9.86 -15.06
CA TYR A 260 22.00 -9.17 -16.24
C TYR A 260 23.51 -9.02 -16.13
N GLU A 261 24.18 -8.87 -17.28
CA GLU A 261 25.60 -8.60 -17.35
C GLU A 261 25.85 -7.25 -18.05
N VAL A 262 26.83 -6.49 -17.56
CA VAL A 262 27.32 -5.26 -18.19
C VAL A 262 28.82 -5.15 -17.96
N ASN A 263 29.61 -5.02 -19.02
CA ASN A 263 31.07 -4.87 -18.97
C ASN A 263 31.77 -5.93 -18.10
N GLY A 264 31.35 -7.20 -18.21
CA GLY A 264 31.91 -8.33 -17.45
C GLY A 264 31.50 -8.39 -15.98
N LYS A 265 30.61 -7.50 -15.52
CA LYS A 265 30.03 -7.53 -14.17
C LYS A 265 28.59 -8.01 -14.20
N LYS A 266 28.24 -8.89 -13.26
CA LYS A 266 26.87 -9.39 -13.08
C LYS A 266 26.09 -8.53 -12.08
N GLY A 267 24.83 -8.26 -12.42
CA GLY A 267 23.86 -7.62 -11.56
C GLY A 267 22.52 -8.35 -11.61
N GLN A 268 21.57 -7.89 -10.80
CA GLN A 268 20.21 -8.42 -10.79
C GLN A 268 19.23 -7.25 -10.77
N TYR A 269 18.14 -7.37 -11.51
CA TYR A 269 17.02 -6.42 -11.51
C TYR A 269 15.68 -7.15 -11.37
N ALA A 270 14.67 -6.43 -10.91
CA ALA A 270 13.28 -6.86 -10.80
C ALA A 270 12.41 -5.61 -10.66
N ARG A 271 11.10 -5.75 -10.76
CA ARG A 271 10.20 -4.69 -10.31
C ARG A 271 10.18 -4.63 -8.78
N SER A 272 10.12 -3.42 -8.27
CA SER A 272 9.92 -3.09 -6.86
C SER A 272 8.43 -2.97 -6.52
N ARG A 273 7.59 -2.69 -7.52
CA ARG A 273 6.16 -2.43 -7.35
C ARG A 273 5.32 -3.24 -8.33
N SER A 274 4.10 -3.57 -7.90
CA SER A 274 3.05 -4.11 -8.77
C SER A 274 2.36 -3.00 -9.54
N GLY A 275 1.35 -3.39 -10.30
CA GLY A 275 0.48 -2.47 -11.01
C GLY A 275 0.92 -2.28 -12.46
N CYS A 276 0.47 -1.18 -13.06
CA CYS A 276 0.61 -0.95 -14.48
C CYS A 276 2.06 -1.07 -14.96
N PHE A 277 2.26 -1.61 -16.16
CA PHE A 277 3.59 -1.87 -16.72
C PHE A 277 4.40 -0.60 -17.06
N PHE A 278 3.77 0.58 -17.03
CA PHE A 278 4.38 1.87 -17.39
C PHE A 278 4.34 2.91 -16.25
N CYS A 279 4.21 2.49 -14.99
CA CYS A 279 4.07 3.43 -13.88
C CYS A 279 5.22 4.45 -13.89
N PHE A 280 4.91 5.75 -13.86
CA PHE A 280 5.91 6.84 -13.93
C PHE A 280 6.84 6.87 -12.70
N PHE A 281 6.55 6.12 -11.64
CA PHE A 281 7.47 5.91 -10.52
C PHE A 281 8.49 4.79 -10.77
N GLN A 282 8.44 4.11 -11.92
CA GLN A 282 9.42 3.09 -12.30
C GLN A 282 10.82 3.71 -12.40
N GLN A 283 11.79 3.03 -11.81
CA GLN A 283 13.19 3.35 -11.96
C GLN A 283 13.66 3.06 -13.39
N LYS A 284 14.72 3.75 -13.82
CA LYS A 284 15.32 3.51 -15.15
C LYS A 284 15.73 2.04 -15.36
N ILE A 285 16.21 1.38 -14.32
CA ILE A 285 16.54 -0.05 -14.39
C ILE A 285 15.30 -0.94 -14.57
N GLU A 286 14.14 -0.54 -14.04
CA GLU A 286 12.87 -1.25 -14.23
C GLU A 286 12.30 -1.03 -15.64
N TRP A 287 12.55 0.12 -16.26
CA TRP A 287 12.27 0.34 -17.68
C TRP A 287 13.15 -0.53 -18.59
N VAL A 288 14.44 -0.67 -18.26
CA VAL A 288 15.33 -1.63 -18.96
C VAL A 288 14.85 -3.06 -18.75
N TRP A 289 14.44 -3.43 -17.53
CA TRP A 289 13.81 -4.73 -17.27
C TRP A 289 12.56 -4.94 -18.13
N LEU A 290 11.67 -3.95 -18.24
CA LEU A 290 10.46 -4.03 -19.07
C LEU A 290 10.82 -4.21 -20.55
N TYR A 291 11.80 -3.46 -21.05
CA TYR A 291 12.30 -3.57 -22.42
C TYR A 291 12.87 -4.96 -22.72
N GLU A 292 13.70 -5.50 -21.82
CA GLU A 292 14.40 -6.78 -22.04
C GLU A 292 13.52 -8.00 -21.79
N GLN A 293 12.59 -7.92 -20.82
CA GLN A 293 11.77 -9.07 -20.40
C GLN A 293 10.35 -9.05 -20.99
N HIS A 294 9.82 -7.87 -21.34
CA HIS A 294 8.46 -7.70 -21.87
C HIS A 294 8.43 -6.67 -23.02
N PRO A 295 9.15 -6.91 -24.13
CA PRO A 295 9.33 -5.93 -25.21
C PRO A 295 8.01 -5.41 -25.80
N GLU A 296 6.98 -6.26 -25.92
CA GLU A 296 5.65 -5.84 -26.41
C GLU A 296 4.95 -4.85 -25.47
N ARG A 297 5.14 -5.01 -24.15
CA ARG A 297 4.59 -4.07 -23.16
C ARG A 297 5.39 -2.78 -23.15
N PHE A 298 6.71 -2.86 -23.33
CA PHE A 298 7.55 -1.69 -23.52
C PHE A 298 7.13 -0.88 -24.76
N GLU A 299 6.89 -1.54 -25.90
CA GLU A 299 6.42 -0.89 -27.13
C GLU A 299 5.08 -0.17 -26.92
N LYS A 300 4.14 -0.81 -26.20
CA LYS A 300 2.89 -0.16 -25.80
C LYS A 300 3.13 1.08 -24.93
N ALA A 301 4.06 1.00 -23.97
CA ALA A 301 4.41 2.15 -23.14
C ALA A 301 4.99 3.29 -23.98
N LEU A 302 5.90 2.97 -24.90
CA LEU A 302 6.52 3.91 -25.82
C LEU A 302 5.47 4.61 -26.71
N ALA A 303 4.46 3.88 -27.19
CA ALA A 303 3.40 4.45 -28.02
C ALA A 303 2.54 5.53 -27.33
N TYR A 304 2.62 5.68 -26.02
CA TYR A 304 1.97 6.77 -25.28
C TYR A 304 2.83 8.04 -25.18
N GLU A 305 4.14 7.97 -25.41
CA GLU A 305 4.99 9.17 -25.45
C GLU A 305 4.75 9.94 -26.75
N LYS A 306 3.88 10.96 -26.68
CA LYS A 306 3.45 11.77 -27.83
C LYS A 306 3.37 13.24 -27.45
N ASP A 307 3.48 14.11 -28.45
CA ASP A 307 3.28 15.56 -28.29
C ASP A 307 4.16 16.20 -27.20
N GLY A 308 5.35 15.64 -26.99
CA GLY A 308 6.31 16.09 -25.98
C GLY A 308 6.08 15.52 -24.58
N TYR A 309 5.07 14.68 -24.36
CA TYR A 309 4.87 13.97 -23.10
C TYR A 309 5.75 12.72 -23.02
N THR A 310 6.44 12.57 -21.90
CA THR A 310 7.29 11.42 -21.57
C THR A 310 6.90 10.83 -20.22
N TRP A 311 7.15 9.53 -20.01
CA TRP A 311 6.90 8.88 -18.72
C TRP A 311 7.88 9.33 -17.63
N MET A 312 9.06 9.77 -18.05
CA MET A 312 10.11 10.28 -17.16
C MET A 312 10.41 11.74 -17.50
N GLN A 313 10.59 12.56 -16.48
CA GLN A 313 10.75 14.02 -16.63
C GLN A 313 11.95 14.43 -17.50
N ASP A 314 13.04 13.65 -17.48
CA ASP A 314 14.33 14.06 -18.08
C ASP A 314 14.75 13.22 -19.30
N GLU A 315 13.93 12.25 -19.71
CA GLU A 315 14.36 11.26 -20.72
C GLU A 315 13.14 10.58 -21.37
N SER A 316 13.17 10.41 -22.70
CA SER A 316 12.19 9.58 -23.42
C SER A 316 12.54 8.10 -23.32
N LEU A 317 11.56 7.22 -23.55
CA LEU A 317 11.80 5.79 -23.66
C LEU A 317 12.65 5.43 -24.90
N GLU A 318 12.53 6.19 -26.00
CA GLU A 318 13.40 6.06 -27.17
C GLU A 318 14.87 6.32 -26.85
N ASP A 319 15.16 7.36 -26.06
CA ASP A 319 16.52 7.66 -25.62
C ASP A 319 17.04 6.65 -24.61
N LEU A 320 16.17 6.17 -23.71
CA LEU A 320 16.51 5.21 -22.66
C LEU A 320 17.05 3.90 -23.24
N ILE A 321 16.49 3.41 -24.34
CA ILE A 321 16.84 2.11 -24.93
C ILE A 321 18.08 2.14 -25.83
N LYS A 322 18.71 3.30 -26.03
CA LYS A 322 19.98 3.37 -26.77
C LYS A 322 21.03 2.47 -26.10
N PRO A 323 21.80 1.65 -26.83
CA PRO A 323 22.72 0.67 -26.22
C PRO A 323 23.70 1.26 -25.20
N GLU A 324 24.27 2.43 -25.48
CA GLU A 324 25.16 3.15 -24.56
C GLU A 324 24.42 3.61 -23.30
N ARG A 325 23.13 3.96 -23.44
CA ARG A 325 22.31 4.41 -22.32
C ARG A 325 21.90 3.25 -21.41
N ILE A 326 21.48 2.12 -21.98
CA ILE A 326 21.21 0.87 -21.24
C ILE A 326 22.44 0.45 -20.44
N THR A 327 23.61 0.42 -21.08
CA THR A 327 24.90 0.09 -20.44
C THR A 327 25.12 0.99 -19.21
N ARG A 328 25.00 2.31 -19.37
CA ARG A 328 25.16 3.27 -18.27
C ARG A 328 24.12 3.09 -17.16
N ILE A 329 22.86 2.82 -17.48
CA ILE A 329 21.81 2.54 -16.48
C ILE A 329 22.18 1.30 -15.65
N LYS A 330 22.60 0.22 -16.30
CA LYS A 330 23.03 -1.03 -15.65
C LYS A 330 24.27 -0.82 -14.78
N GLU A 331 25.25 -0.03 -15.24
CA GLU A 331 26.44 0.34 -14.45
C GLU A 331 26.10 1.19 -13.23
N ASP A 332 25.25 2.22 -13.39
CA ASP A 332 24.82 3.08 -12.30
C ASP A 332 24.02 2.27 -11.27
N HIS A 333 23.20 1.32 -11.72
CA HIS A 333 22.51 0.38 -10.86
C HIS A 333 23.50 -0.49 -10.07
N LEU A 334 24.51 -1.09 -10.72
CA LEU A 334 25.55 -1.87 -10.04
C LEU A 334 26.30 -1.03 -8.98
N LYS A 335 26.73 0.18 -9.32
CA LYS A 335 27.43 1.09 -8.38
C LYS A 335 26.57 1.41 -7.15
N ARG A 336 25.25 1.57 -7.32
CA ARG A 336 24.32 1.79 -6.20
C ARG A 336 24.20 0.54 -5.33
N MET A 337 24.13 -0.65 -5.93
CA MET A 337 24.08 -1.92 -5.19
C MET A 337 25.38 -2.18 -4.41
N GLU A 338 26.55 -1.98 -5.03
CA GLU A 338 27.86 -2.12 -4.38
C GLU A 338 27.99 -1.16 -3.18
N LYS A 339 27.58 0.10 -3.34
CA LYS A 339 27.61 1.11 -2.26
C LYS A 339 26.73 0.72 -1.08
N ALA A 340 25.52 0.20 -1.32
CA ALA A 340 24.64 -0.24 -0.25
C ALA A 340 25.17 -1.49 0.46
N GLY A 341 25.73 -2.46 -0.28
CA GLY A 341 26.37 -3.64 0.33
C GLY A 341 27.60 -3.30 1.19
N SER A 342 28.26 -2.16 0.96
CA SER A 342 29.43 -1.73 1.72
C SER A 342 29.11 -1.06 3.07
N LYS A 343 27.89 -0.57 3.25
CA LYS A 343 27.43 -0.07 4.57
C LYS A 343 27.01 -1.27 5.41
N LYS A 344 27.84 -1.67 6.39
CA LYS A 344 27.45 -2.56 7.50
C LYS A 344 26.43 -1.85 8.42
N SER A 345 25.23 -1.59 7.91
CA SER A 345 24.05 -1.32 8.72
C SER A 345 23.36 -2.68 8.95
N PRO A 346 22.83 -2.98 10.15
CA PRO A 346 21.99 -4.16 10.35
C PRO A 346 20.71 -4.15 9.49
N TYR A 347 20.43 -3.04 8.80
CA TYR A 347 19.33 -2.87 7.86
C TYR A 347 19.85 -2.88 6.42
N LEU A 348 20.17 -4.06 5.89
CA LEU A 348 20.67 -4.28 4.53
C LEU A 348 19.55 -4.23 3.45
N LEU A 349 18.44 -3.52 3.74
CA LEU A 349 17.20 -3.47 2.93
C LEU A 349 16.98 -2.12 2.22
N ASP A 350 17.89 -1.16 2.39
CA ASP A 350 17.69 0.27 2.06
C ASP A 350 17.38 0.58 0.59
N ASN A 351 17.82 -0.19 -0.40
CA ASN A 351 17.67 0.26 -1.80
C ASN A 351 16.31 -0.08 -2.45
N LEU A 352 15.66 -1.16 -2.02
CA LEU A 352 14.27 -1.42 -2.44
C LEU A 352 13.29 -0.68 -1.53
N ALA A 353 13.67 -0.39 -0.28
CA ALA A 353 12.90 0.44 0.63
C ALA A 353 12.82 1.91 0.15
N ASP A 354 13.92 2.51 -0.31
CA ASP A 354 13.93 3.88 -0.86
C ASP A 354 13.04 4.03 -2.11
N ALA A 355 12.97 2.97 -2.93
CA ALA A 355 12.06 2.91 -4.07
C ALA A 355 10.61 2.70 -3.62
N GLU A 356 10.37 1.73 -2.73
CA GLU A 356 9.03 1.37 -2.27
C GLU A 356 8.38 2.44 -1.38
N GLY A 357 9.18 3.26 -0.69
CA GLY A 357 8.72 4.34 0.20
C GLY A 357 8.12 5.55 -0.53
N VAL A 358 8.53 5.83 -1.78
CA VAL A 358 7.89 6.85 -2.62
C VAL A 358 6.64 6.25 -3.28
N GLY A 359 5.55 6.16 -2.51
CA GLY A 359 4.34 5.45 -2.92
C GLY A 359 3.32 6.30 -3.70
N CYS A 360 2.75 5.69 -4.74
CA CYS A 360 1.49 6.13 -5.36
C CYS A 360 0.33 5.72 -4.44
N ALA A 361 -0.62 6.60 -4.12
CA ALA A 361 -1.79 6.30 -3.29
C ALA A 361 -2.65 5.10 -3.77
N ALA A 362 -2.37 4.53 -4.94
CA ALA A 362 -2.95 3.28 -5.44
C ALA A 362 -2.50 2.01 -4.68
N CYS A 363 -1.34 2.03 -4.01
CA CYS A 363 -0.93 0.96 -3.08
C CYS A 363 -1.47 1.19 -1.64
N PHE A 364 -2.46 2.09 -1.47
CA PHE A 364 -2.86 2.64 -0.17
C PHE A 364 -4.38 2.55 0.11
N ILE A 365 -5.16 1.89 -0.74
CA ILE A 365 -6.63 1.78 -0.62
C ILE A 365 -7.03 0.31 -0.63
#